data_AF-A0A1Q4A632-F1
#
_entry.id   AF-A0A1Q4A632-F1
#
_cell.length_a   1.000
_cell.length_b   1.000
_cell.length_c   1.000
_cell.angle_alpha   90.00
_cell.angle_beta   90.00
_cell.angle_gamma   90.00
#
_symmetry.space_group_name_H-M   'P 1'
#
loop_
_entity.id
_entity.type
_entity.pdbx_description
1 polymer ?
#
loop_
_entity_poly.entity_id
_entity_poly.type
_entity_poly.pdbx_seq_one_letter_code
_entity_poly.pdbx_strand_id
1 'polypeptide(L)' 'MFIHPLFWNQPWTWVIILLVVLVLFGATRLPALSKSLGQSIKIFRNEVKSDETSSGTTNAEAGEAPKATDASPNDKS' A
#
# COMPACT_ATOMS: atom_id res chain seq x y z
N MET A 1 -15.12 -38.51 -15.97
CA MET A 1 -15.57 -37.62 -14.89
C MET A 1 -14.60 -36.47 -14.86
N PHE A 2 -15.03 -35.34 -15.42
CA PHE A 2 -14.17 -34.33 -16.04
C PHE A 2 -13.53 -33.40 -15.01
N ILE A 3 -12.21 -33.44 -15.00
CA ILE A 3 -11.30 -32.52 -14.33
C ILE A 3 -11.54 -31.13 -14.91
N HIS A 4 -12.01 -30.20 -14.07
CA HIS A 4 -12.50 -28.87 -14.42
C HIS A 4 -11.56 -28.06 -15.35
N PRO A 5 -11.88 -27.95 -16.66
CA PRO A 5 -11.06 -27.22 -17.63
C PRO A 5 -11.51 -25.76 -17.83
N LEU A 6 -11.96 -25.07 -16.76
CA LEU A 6 -12.41 -23.66 -16.78
C LEU A 6 -11.71 -22.76 -15.74
N PHE A 7 -10.77 -23.31 -14.96
CA PHE A 7 -10.08 -22.62 -13.86
C PHE A 7 -8.94 -21.69 -14.33
N TRP A 8 -8.68 -21.63 -15.63
CA TRP A 8 -7.49 -20.98 -16.19
C TRP A 8 -7.58 -19.45 -16.26
N ASN A 9 -8.74 -18.83 -16.01
CA ASN A 9 -8.84 -17.37 -16.10
C ASN A 9 -9.89 -16.74 -15.17
N GLN A 10 -9.92 -17.16 -13.90
CA GLN A 10 -10.80 -16.55 -12.90
C GLN A 10 -10.01 -15.57 -12.01
N PRO A 11 -10.12 -14.24 -12.22
CA PRO A 11 -9.58 -13.26 -11.27
C PRO A 11 -10.17 -13.40 -9.86
N TRP A 12 -11.25 -14.17 -9.71
CA TRP A 12 -11.86 -14.53 -8.44
C TRP A 12 -10.89 -15.17 -7.43
N THR A 13 -9.92 -15.98 -7.88
CA THR A 13 -8.94 -16.58 -6.95
C THR A 13 -8.08 -15.52 -6.27
N TRP A 14 -7.67 -14.49 -7.01
CA TRP A 14 -6.90 -13.37 -6.46
C TRP A 14 -7.72 -12.57 -5.45
N VAL A 15 -9.02 -12.38 -5.70
CA VAL A 15 -9.94 -11.72 -4.77
C VAL A 15 -10.07 -12.51 -3.47
N ILE A 16 -10.19 -13.85 -3.54
CA ILE A 16 -10.28 -14.71 -2.36
C ILE A 16 -9.00 -14.65 -1.52
N ILE A 17 -7.83 -14.67 -2.16
CA ILE A 17 -6.53 -14.53 -1.47
C ILE A 17 -6.46 -13.16 -0.78
N LEU A 18 -6.83 -12.08 -1.48
CA LEU A 18 -6.86 -10.73 -0.91
C LEU A 18 -7.77 -10.68 0.33
N LEU A 19 -8.95 -11.28 0.26
CA LEU A 19 -9.91 -11.35 1.36
C LEU A 19 -9.30 -12.06 2.59
N VAL A 20 -8.67 -13.22 2.39
CA VAL A 20 -8.04 -13.98 3.47
C VAL A 20 -6.93 -13.18 4.14
N VAL A 21 -6.06 -12.53 3.35
CA VAL A 21 -5.01 -11.67 3.88
C VAL A 21 -5.60 -10.48 4.63
N LEU A 22 -6.70 -9.87 4.14
CA LEU A 22 -7.37 -8.76 4.82
C LEU A 22 -8.00 -9.18 6.16
N VAL A 23 -8.44 -10.43 6.30
CA VAL A 23 -8.96 -10.97 7.58
C VAL A 23 -7.82 -11.24 8.57
N LEU A 24 -6.70 -11.81 8.11
CA LEU A 24 -5.52 -12.10 8.95
C LEU A 24 -4.76 -10.84 9.38
N PHE A 25 -4.55 -9.92 8.44
CA PHE A 25 -3.79 -8.68 8.66
C PHE A 25 -4.68 -7.52 9.11
N GLY A 26 -5.98 -7.54 8.78
CA GLY A 26 -6.91 -6.44 9.04
C GLY A 26 -6.90 -5.37 7.93
N ALA A 27 -8.01 -4.65 7.81
CA ALA A 27 -8.22 -3.61 6.79
C ALA A 27 -7.22 -2.43 6.86
N THR A 28 -6.61 -2.17 8.03
CA THR A 28 -5.68 -1.06 8.25
C THR A 28 -4.21 -1.43 8.09
N ARG A 29 -3.82 -2.71 8.16
CA ARG A 29 -2.39 -3.09 8.13
C ARG A 29 -1.83 -3.32 6.74
N LEU A 30 -2.62 -3.84 5.80
CA LEU A 30 -2.19 -3.91 4.40
C LEU A 30 -1.91 -2.52 3.80
N PRO A 31 -2.77 -1.49 3.96
CA PRO A 31 -2.48 -0.14 3.46
C PRO A 31 -1.32 0.53 4.18
N ALA A 32 -1.16 0.31 5.48
CA ALA A 32 -0.07 0.91 6.25
C ALA A 32 1.30 0.34 5.85
N LEU A 33 1.39 -0.98 5.69
CA LEU A 33 2.62 -1.65 5.24
C LEU A 33 2.96 -1.31 3.79
N SER A 34 1.97 -1.25 2.90
CA SER A 34 2.22 -0.85 1.51
C SER A 34 2.68 0.60 1.40
N LYS A 35 2.17 1.50 2.25
CA LYS A 35 2.62 2.90 2.30
C LYS A 35 4.07 3.02 2.78
N SER A 36 4.49 2.29 3.83
CA SER A 36 5.88 2.34 4.31
C SER A 36 6.87 1.67 3.35
N LEU A 37 6.52 0.52 2.77
CA LEU A 37 7.32 -0.14 1.73
C LEU A 37 7.41 0.72 0.47
N GLY A 38 6.29 1.34 0.08
CA GLY A 38 6.20 2.22 -1.07
C GLY A 38 7.05 3.49 -0.92
N GLN A 39 7.12 4.07 0.28
CA GLN A 39 8.03 5.19 0.55
C GLN A 39 9.50 4.77 0.44
N SER A 40 9.86 3.60 0.97
CA SER A 40 11.22 3.06 0.88
C SER A 40 11.65 2.81 -0.57
N ILE A 41 10.77 2.18 -1.36
CA ILE A 41 10.99 1.94 -2.80
C ILE A 41 11.02 3.25 -3.58
N LYS A 42 10.19 4.25 -3.23
CA LYS A 42 10.17 5.55 -3.89
C LYS A 42 11.51 6.28 -3.72
N ILE A 43 12.06 6.31 -2.51
CA ILE A 43 13.35 6.94 -2.23
C ILE A 43 14.45 6.23 -3.00
N PHE A 44 14.52 4.89 -2.91
CA PHE A 44 15.50 4.10 -3.65
C PHE A 44 15.43 4.34 -5.16
N ARG A 45 14.22 4.36 -5.73
CA ARG A 45 14.02 4.65 -7.16
C ARG A 45 14.35 6.10 -7.51
N ASN A 46 14.18 7.05 -6.59
CA ASN A 46 14.52 8.45 -6.83
C ASN A 46 16.03 8.65 -6.88
N GLU A 47 16.77 8.08 -5.91
CA GLU A 47 18.24 8.16 -5.88
C GLU A 47 18.83 7.50 -7.13
N VAL A 48 18.43 6.26 -7.43
CA VAL A 48 18.86 5.54 -8.62
C VAL A 48 18.52 6.32 -9.89
N LYS A 49 17.31 6.88 -9.98
CA LYS A 49 16.88 7.67 -11.15
C LYS A 49 17.62 9.01 -11.27
N SER A 50 18.01 9.62 -10.16
CA SER A 50 18.78 10.87 -10.13
C SER A 50 20.20 10.66 -10.64
N ASP A 51 20.83 9.52 -10.36
CA ASP A 51 22.15 9.17 -10.90
C ASP A 51 22.13 8.97 -12.43
N GLU A 52 21.02 8.47 -12.97
CA GLU A 52 20.80 8.30 -14.42
C GLU A 52 20.09 9.49 -15.11
N THR A 53 19.57 10.48 -14.36
CA THR A 53 18.87 11.68 -14.85
C THR A 53 19.45 12.96 -14.22
N SER A 54 20.74 13.26 -14.45
CA SER A 54 21.31 14.59 -14.16
C SER A 54 20.80 15.72 -15.09
N SER A 55 19.56 15.65 -15.58
CA SER A 55 18.86 16.74 -16.27
C SER A 55 17.34 16.55 -16.18
N GLY A 56 16.68 17.29 -15.29
CA GLY A 56 15.22 17.49 -15.36
C GLY A 56 14.47 17.50 -14.02
N THR A 57 14.40 18.69 -13.42
CA THR A 57 13.29 19.29 -12.64
C THR A 57 12.31 18.39 -11.86
N THR A 58 12.41 18.55 -10.53
CA THR A 58 11.39 18.52 -9.45
C THR A 58 9.91 18.47 -9.85
N ASN A 59 9.12 17.51 -9.34
CA ASN A 59 7.84 17.82 -8.65
C ASN A 59 7.16 16.66 -7.87
N ALA A 60 6.48 17.11 -6.80
CA ALA A 60 5.24 16.64 -6.18
C ALA A 60 5.17 15.28 -5.46
N GLU A 61 5.44 15.34 -4.16
CA GLU A 61 4.42 15.23 -3.09
C GLU A 61 3.05 14.60 -3.44
N ALA A 62 2.73 13.53 -2.70
CA ALA A 62 1.35 13.13 -2.42
C ALA A 62 1.31 12.34 -1.10
N GLY A 63 0.74 12.95 -0.06
CA GLY A 63 0.13 12.19 1.03
C GLY A 63 0.21 12.72 2.46
N GLU A 64 -0.15 13.98 2.72
CA GLU A 64 -1.01 14.31 3.88
C GLU A 64 -2.42 13.74 3.60
N ALA A 65 -3.29 13.26 4.50
CA ALA A 65 -3.33 12.77 5.89
C ALA A 65 -4.72 12.05 6.03
N PRO A 66 -5.07 11.28 7.08
CA PRO A 66 -5.56 11.95 8.30
C PRO A 66 -5.26 11.23 9.64
N LYS A 67 -4.94 12.10 10.60
CA LYS A 67 -5.20 12.07 12.05
C LYS A 67 -6.31 11.09 12.53
N ALA A 68 -5.92 10.06 13.28
CA ALA A 68 -6.72 9.34 14.29
C ALA A 68 -5.69 8.46 15.05
N THR A 69 -5.41 8.60 16.34
CA THR A 69 -6.24 8.91 17.49
C THR A 69 -5.27 9.45 18.55
N ASP A 70 -5.26 10.76 18.80
CA ASP A 70 -4.67 11.30 20.03
C ASP A 70 -5.79 11.31 21.07
N ALA A 71 -5.61 10.48 22.08
CA ALA A 71 -6.50 10.34 23.21
C ALA A 71 -6.73 11.72 23.82
N SER A 72 -7.99 12.14 23.95
CA SER A 72 -8.36 13.33 24.71
C SER A 72 -8.16 13.05 26.22
N PRO A 73 -7.21 13.71 26.92
CA PRO A 73 -7.33 13.89 28.34
C PRO A 73 -8.16 15.16 28.52
N ASN A 74 -9.38 14.98 29.00
CA ASN A 74 -10.24 16.06 29.44
C ASN A 74 -9.57 16.79 30.62
N ASP A 75 -8.79 17.83 30.33
CA ASP A 75 -8.32 18.81 31.28
C ASP A 75 -8.86 20.18 30.84
N LYS A 76 -9.93 20.63 31.54
CA LYS A 76 -10.23 22.03 31.90
C LYS A 76 -11.72 22.29 32.13
N SER A 77 -12.14 22.20 33.40
CA SER A 77 -12.91 23.21 34.17
C SER A 77 -13.37 22.64 35.50
#